data_AF-A0AAD6U9C4-F1
#
_entry.id   AF-A0AAD6U9C4-F1
#
_cell.length_a   1.000
_cell.length_b   1.000
_cell.length_c   1.000
_cell.angle_alpha   90.00
_cell.angle_beta   90.00
_cell.angle_gamma   90.00
#
_symmetry.space_group_name_H-M   'P 1'
#
loop_
_entity.id
_entity.type
_entity.pdbx_description
1 polymer ?
#
loop_
_entity_poly.entity_id
_entity_poly.type
_entity_poly.pdbx_seq_one_letter_code
_entity_poly.pdbx_strand_id
1 'polypeptide(L)'
;MIGSQIFLAKVITMYSKNGGKAGAHAWVPECDTIGSLSYMVVQLFQHSYRRQFKFTDRNYAALGTLRFAHLPSHSFLALLPQDESENVQDFRDHLEVGPRSQLIFDELCAEKGALAKAVASLNTVRRKGKANVNIIDIEEDEDTL
;
A
#
# COMPACT_ATOMS: atom_id res chain seq x y z
N MET A 1 -2.96 -1.97 2.52
CA MET A 1 -3.35 -1.83 3.93
C MET A 1 -2.12 -1.44 4.73
N ILE A 2 -2.27 -0.52 5.69
CA ILE A 2 -1.18 -0.12 6.60
C ILE A 2 -1.73 -0.17 8.03
N GLY A 3 -1.07 -0.96 8.88
CA GLY A 3 -1.59 -1.29 10.20
C GLY A 3 -2.98 -1.91 10.08
N SER A 4 -3.97 -1.31 10.74
CA SER A 4 -5.35 -1.75 10.65
C SER A 4 -6.15 -1.06 9.56
N GLN A 5 -5.61 -0.10 8.81
CA GLN A 5 -6.40 0.78 7.92
C GLN A 5 -6.24 0.42 6.43
N ILE A 6 -7.33 0.57 5.69
CA ILE A 6 -7.37 0.41 4.22
C ILE A 6 -7.36 1.81 3.61
N PHE A 7 -6.48 1.97 2.63
CA PHE A 7 -6.29 3.22 1.90
C PHE A 7 -6.43 2.93 0.41
N LEU A 8 -6.89 3.93 -0.33
CA LEU A 8 -6.62 3.99 -1.75
C LEU A 8 -5.18 4.46 -1.94
N ALA A 9 -4.46 3.88 -2.89
CA ALA A 9 -3.05 4.18 -3.13
C ALA A 9 -2.80 4.47 -4.61
N LYS A 10 -2.08 5.56 -4.89
CA LYS A 10 -1.54 5.87 -6.22
C LYS A 10 -0.07 5.48 -6.24
N VAL A 11 0.28 4.52 -7.10
CA VAL A 11 1.67 4.08 -7.26
C VAL A 11 2.48 5.19 -7.93
N ILE A 12 3.60 5.56 -7.32
CA ILE A 12 4.53 6.57 -7.85
C ILE A 12 5.70 5.87 -8.52
N THR A 13 6.26 4.88 -7.83
CA THR A 13 7.41 4.12 -8.32
C THR A 13 7.45 2.74 -7.67
N MET A 14 8.09 1.79 -8.34
CA MET A 14 8.16 0.38 -7.95
C MET A 14 9.62 -0.08 -7.91
N TYR A 15 9.92 -0.96 -6.96
CA TYR A 15 11.24 -1.55 -6.80
C TYR A 15 11.13 -3.07 -6.75
N SER A 16 12.03 -3.73 -7.47
CA SER A 16 12.16 -5.19 -7.48
C SER A 16 13.60 -5.58 -7.12
N LYS A 17 13.75 -6.77 -6.56
CA LYS A 17 15.06 -7.33 -6.24
C LYS A 17 15.61 -8.01 -7.49
N ASN A 18 16.75 -7.52 -7.95
CA ASN A 18 17.43 -8.15 -9.08
C ASN A 18 18.01 -9.52 -8.68
N GLY A 19 18.25 -10.39 -9.68
CA GLY A 19 18.61 -11.79 -9.47
C GLY A 19 19.76 -12.01 -8.48
N GLY A 20 19.51 -12.82 -7.45
CA GLY A 20 20.51 -13.23 -6.45
C GLY A 20 20.10 -12.93 -5.00
N LYS A 21 20.62 -13.72 -4.05
CA LYS A 21 20.33 -13.55 -2.61
C LYS A 21 20.71 -12.17 -2.07
N ALA A 22 21.77 -11.57 -2.62
CA ALA A 22 22.29 -10.24 -2.30
C ALA A 22 22.09 -9.23 -3.45
N GLY A 23 21.16 -9.50 -4.37
CA GLY A 23 20.84 -8.55 -5.43
C GLY A 23 20.28 -7.26 -4.83
N ALA A 24 20.76 -6.11 -5.29
CA ALA A 24 20.23 -4.82 -4.89
C ALA A 24 18.78 -4.67 -5.39
N HIS A 25 17.98 -3.92 -4.61
CA HIS A 25 16.68 -3.46 -5.07
C HIS A 25 16.89 -2.36 -6.11
N ALA A 26 16.27 -2.53 -7.27
CA ALA A 26 16.35 -1.57 -8.35
C ALA A 26 14.95 -1.08 -8.74
N TRP A 27 14.91 0.15 -9.21
CA TRP A 27 13.71 0.71 -9.82
C TRP A 27 13.28 -0.14 -11.02
N VAL A 28 11.98 -0.40 -11.10
CA VAL A 28 11.36 -1.07 -12.25
C VAL A 28 10.21 -0.21 -12.80
N PRO A 29 10.15 0.05 -14.11
CA PRO A 29 9.08 0.84 -14.71
C PRO A 29 7.75 0.08 -14.75
N GLU A 30 7.81 -1.23 -14.98
CA GLU A 30 6.67 -2.10 -15.17
C GLU A 30 6.92 -3.46 -14.51
N CYS A 31 5.84 -4.17 -14.23
CA CYS A 31 5.87 -5.43 -13.52
C CYS A 31 4.64 -6.27 -13.85
N ASP A 32 4.85 -7.53 -14.24
CA ASP A 32 3.76 -8.45 -14.58
C ASP A 32 3.06 -9.05 -13.36
N THR A 33 3.76 -9.12 -12.22
CA THR A 33 3.26 -9.80 -11.02
C THR A 33 3.64 -9.05 -9.75
N ILE A 34 2.63 -8.72 -8.92
CA ILE A 34 2.84 -8.00 -7.65
C ILE A 34 3.86 -8.71 -6.75
N GLY A 35 3.94 -10.04 -6.80
CA GLY A 35 4.87 -10.85 -6.02
C GLY A 35 6.34 -10.68 -6.39
N SER A 36 6.65 -10.16 -7.58
CA SER A 36 8.02 -9.84 -7.98
C SER A 36 8.50 -8.48 -7.45
N LEU A 37 7.60 -7.64 -6.95
CA LEU A 37 7.96 -6.37 -6.32
C LEU A 37 8.42 -6.61 -4.88
N SER A 38 9.48 -5.91 -4.51
CA SER A 38 9.94 -5.84 -3.13
C SER A 38 9.09 -4.84 -2.36
N TYR A 39 8.99 -3.62 -2.89
CA TYR A 39 8.12 -2.57 -2.36
C TYR A 39 7.70 -1.59 -3.45
N MET A 40 6.63 -0.87 -3.16
CA MET A 40 6.09 0.21 -3.98
C MET A 40 6.08 1.49 -3.16
N VAL A 41 6.53 2.59 -3.75
CA VAL A 41 6.35 3.92 -3.17
C VAL A 41 5.01 4.45 -3.67
N VAL A 42 4.13 4.76 -2.74
CA VAL A 42 2.76 5.19 -3.05
C VAL A 42 2.38 6.47 -2.33
N GLN A 43 1.48 7.23 -2.94
CA GLN A 43 0.69 8.26 -2.26
C GLN A 43 -0.60 7.63 -1.73
N LEU A 44 -0.94 7.90 -0.47
CA LEU A 44 -2.11 7.34 0.19
C LEU A 44 -3.27 8.33 0.23
N PHE A 45 -4.48 7.81 0.04
CA PHE A 45 -5.73 8.54 0.13
C PHE A 45 -6.65 7.83 1.13
N GLN A 46 -7.07 8.57 2.15
CA GLN A 46 -7.95 8.07 3.20
C GLN A 46 -9.42 8.18 2.76
N HIS A 47 -10.20 7.13 2.96
CA HIS A 47 -11.64 7.18 2.75
C HIS A 47 -12.28 8.27 3.62
N SER A 48 -13.02 9.18 2.98
CA SER A 48 -13.69 10.29 3.67
C SER A 48 -15.17 10.01 3.83
N TYR A 49 -15.91 9.94 2.72
CA TYR A 49 -17.33 9.61 2.69
C TYR A 49 -17.72 9.11 1.29
N ARG A 50 -18.68 8.19 1.22
CA ARG A 50 -19.12 7.57 -0.04
C ARG A 50 -17.93 7.14 -0.89
N ARG A 51 -17.78 7.68 -2.11
CA ARG A 51 -16.73 7.33 -3.07
C ARG A 51 -15.52 8.25 -3.01
N GLN A 52 -15.43 9.11 -2.00
CA GLN A 52 -14.39 10.13 -1.90
C GLN A 52 -13.25 9.71 -0.99
N PHE A 53 -12.04 9.88 -1.49
CA PHE A 53 -10.79 9.55 -0.83
C PHE A 53 -9.90 10.80 -0.79
N LYS A 54 -9.58 11.28 0.41
CA LYS A 54 -8.81 12.51 0.61
C LYS A 54 -7.32 12.22 0.74
N PHE A 55 -6.52 13.12 0.19
CA PHE A 55 -5.06 13.08 0.29
C PHE A 55 -4.55 13.41 1.70
N THR A 56 -5.31 14.21 2.46
CA THR A 56 -4.97 14.56 3.84
C THR A 56 -5.60 13.56 4.81
N ASP A 57 -4.76 12.93 5.62
CA ASP A 57 -5.21 12.10 6.74
C ASP A 57 -5.93 12.98 7.78
N ARG A 58 -7.02 12.48 8.36
CA ARG A 58 -7.76 13.21 9.42
C ARG A 58 -6.85 13.62 10.58
N ASN A 59 -5.85 12.81 10.92
CA ASN A 59 -4.92 13.10 12.01
C ASN A 59 -3.94 14.24 11.68
N TYR A 60 -3.68 14.47 10.39
CA TYR A 60 -2.77 15.49 9.90
C TYR A 60 -3.48 16.59 9.11
N ALA A 61 -4.82 16.66 9.21
CA ALA A 61 -5.66 17.61 8.48
C ALA A 61 -5.22 19.06 8.71
N ALA A 62 -4.83 19.38 9.95
CA ALA A 62 -4.36 20.71 10.33
C ALA A 62 -3.04 21.11 9.64
N LEU A 63 -2.22 20.14 9.25
CA LEU A 63 -0.94 20.37 8.57
C LEU A 63 -1.09 20.39 7.04
N GLY A 64 -2.21 19.91 6.50
CA GLY A 64 -2.44 19.82 5.06
C GLY A 64 -1.43 18.90 4.35
N THR A 65 -0.79 17.99 5.06
CA THR A 65 0.30 17.17 4.51
C THR A 65 -0.21 15.97 3.72
N LEU A 66 0.52 15.67 2.64
CA LEU A 66 0.34 14.46 1.86
C LEU A 66 0.98 13.28 2.59
N ARG A 67 0.38 12.10 2.46
CA ARG A 67 0.92 10.88 3.05
C ARG A 67 1.49 9.97 1.97
N PHE A 68 2.75 9.59 2.16
CA PHE A 68 3.44 8.61 1.33
C PHE A 68 3.81 7.39 2.17
N ALA A 69 3.95 6.25 1.52
CA ALA A 69 4.40 5.03 2.19
C ALA A 69 5.16 4.11 1.23
N HIS A 70 6.07 3.34 1.80
CA HIS A 70 6.66 2.17 1.17
C HIS A 70 5.79 0.97 1.50
N LEU A 71 5.14 0.42 0.49
CA LEU A 71 4.25 -0.73 0.63
C LEU A 71 4.96 -1.99 0.14
N PRO A 72 5.20 -2.98 1.00
CA PRO A 72 5.64 -4.28 0.53
C PRO A 72 4.50 -4.95 -0.26
N SER A 73 4.85 -5.88 -1.14
CA SER A 73 3.91 -6.53 -2.06
C SER A 73 2.71 -7.20 -1.36
N HIS A 74 2.90 -7.73 -0.15
CA HIS A 74 1.83 -8.39 0.62
C HIS A 74 0.89 -7.42 1.36
N SER A 75 1.21 -6.12 1.40
CA SER A 75 0.30 -5.07 1.89
C SER A 75 -0.64 -4.55 0.79
N PHE A 76 -0.43 -4.97 -0.45
CA PHE A 76 -1.32 -4.75 -1.57
C PHE A 76 -2.54 -5.67 -1.49
N LEU A 77 -3.75 -5.13 -1.71
CA LEU A 77 -4.99 -5.91 -1.58
C LEU A 77 -5.67 -6.17 -2.93
N ALA A 78 -5.88 -5.12 -3.72
CA ALA A 78 -6.61 -5.21 -4.98
C ALA A 78 -6.24 -4.05 -5.92
N LEU A 79 -6.32 -4.31 -7.22
CA LEU A 79 -6.31 -3.28 -8.25
C LEU A 79 -7.73 -2.75 -8.43
N LEU A 80 -7.85 -1.45 -8.67
CA LEU A 80 -9.13 -0.88 -9.12
C LEU A 80 -9.37 -1.28 -10.59
N PRO A 81 -10.63 -1.50 -10.99
CA PRO A 81 -11.00 -1.67 -12.39
C PRO A 81 -10.51 -0.49 -13.24
N GLN A 82 -10.00 -0.78 -14.44
CA GLN A 82 -9.49 0.24 -15.39
C GLN A 82 -10.51 0.61 -16.48
N ASP A 83 -11.77 0.24 -16.32
CA ASP A 83 -12.82 0.53 -17.31
C ASP A 83 -13.10 2.05 -17.37
N GLU A 84 -13.32 2.61 -18.56
CA GLU A 84 -13.52 4.05 -18.76
C GLU A 84 -14.71 4.63 -17.97
N SER A 85 -15.74 3.82 -17.69
CA SER A 85 -16.89 4.20 -16.88
C SER A 85 -16.64 4.13 -15.36
N GLU A 86 -15.53 3.54 -14.93
CA GLU A 86 -15.13 3.32 -13.53
C GLU A 86 -13.89 4.13 -13.16
N ASN A 87 -13.52 5.09 -14.01
CA ASN A 87 -12.35 5.94 -13.86
C ASN A 87 -12.31 6.65 -12.50
N VAL A 88 -11.09 6.77 -11.97
CA VAL A 88 -10.81 7.62 -10.83
C VAL A 88 -10.79 9.08 -11.31
N GLN A 89 -11.66 9.90 -10.74
CA GLN A 89 -11.68 11.33 -10.99
C GLN A 89 -10.80 12.03 -9.95
N ASP A 90 -9.83 12.81 -10.44
CA ASP A 90 -8.90 13.56 -9.60
C ASP A 90 -9.42 15.00 -9.42
N PHE A 91 -9.81 15.33 -8.19
CA PHE A 91 -10.17 16.69 -7.79
C PHE A 91 -9.05 17.29 -6.95
N ARG A 92 -9.04 18.62 -6.85
CA ARG A 92 -8.02 19.37 -6.10
C ARG A 92 -7.82 18.86 -4.68
N ASP A 93 -8.89 18.40 -4.03
CA ASP A 93 -8.86 18.00 -2.63
C ASP A 93 -9.23 16.53 -2.34
N HIS A 94 -9.61 15.76 -3.34
CA HIS A 94 -9.98 14.36 -3.17
C HIS A 94 -9.96 13.61 -4.49
N LEU A 95 -9.91 12.28 -4.40
CA LEU A 95 -10.23 11.39 -5.51
C LEU A 95 -11.66 10.90 -5.35
N GLU A 96 -12.40 10.84 -6.45
CA GLU A 96 -13.66 10.10 -6.49
C GLU A 96 -13.48 8.84 -7.34
N VAL A 97 -13.89 7.69 -6.79
CA VAL A 97 -13.81 6.41 -7.50
C VAL A 97 -15.17 5.99 -8.06
N GLY A 98 -15.16 5.12 -9.08
CA GLY A 98 -16.38 4.52 -9.62
C GLY A 98 -17.14 3.64 -8.60
N PRO A 99 -18.43 3.34 -8.86
CA PRO A 99 -19.25 2.48 -8.00
C PRO A 99 -18.64 1.12 -7.71
N ARG A 100 -18.01 0.47 -8.70
CA ARG A 100 -17.43 -0.88 -8.53
C ARG A 100 -16.21 -0.85 -7.63
N SER A 101 -15.36 0.17 -7.79
CA SER A 101 -14.23 0.43 -6.90
C SER A 101 -14.68 0.64 -5.45
N GLN A 102 -15.81 1.32 -5.26
CA GLN A 102 -16.40 1.48 -3.93
C GLN A 102 -16.89 0.15 -3.34
N LEU A 103 -17.54 -0.70 -4.14
CA LEU A 103 -17.96 -2.03 -3.68
C LEU A 103 -16.77 -2.88 -3.22
N ILE A 104 -15.69 -2.90 -3.99
CA ILE A 104 -14.44 -3.58 -3.60
C ILE A 104 -13.92 -3.02 -2.28
N PHE A 105 -13.91 -1.69 -2.11
CA PHE A 105 -13.49 -1.06 -0.87
C PHE A 105 -14.37 -1.46 0.32
N ASP A 106 -15.69 -1.51 0.15
CA ASP A 106 -16.65 -1.87 1.18
C ASP A 106 -16.50 -3.35 1.58
N GLU A 107 -16.31 -4.25 0.61
CA GLU A 107 -16.01 -5.67 0.84
C GLU A 107 -14.70 -5.86 1.63
N LEU A 108 -13.64 -5.15 1.25
CA LEU A 108 -12.37 -5.18 1.98
C LEU A 108 -12.53 -4.61 3.40
N CYS A 109 -13.37 -3.59 3.58
CA CYS A 109 -13.66 -3.01 4.89
C CYS A 109 -14.44 -3.96 5.80
N ALA A 110 -15.34 -4.77 5.25
CA ALA A 110 -16.06 -5.79 6.00
C ALA A 110 -15.09 -6.83 6.61
N GLU A 111 -14.04 -7.19 5.88
CA GLU A 111 -13.03 -8.18 6.30
C GLU A 111 -11.75 -7.56 6.90
N LYS A 112 -11.78 -6.26 7.20
CA LYS A 112 -10.62 -5.46 7.64
C LYS A 112 -9.84 -6.10 8.78
N GLY A 113 -10.52 -6.68 9.76
CA GLY A 113 -9.89 -7.32 10.93
C GLY A 113 -9.10 -8.59 10.57
N ALA A 114 -9.64 -9.41 9.66
CA ALA A 114 -8.96 -10.61 9.17
C ALA A 114 -7.77 -10.24 8.28
N LEU A 115 -7.97 -9.27 7.38
CA LEU A 115 -6.92 -8.73 6.52
C LEU A 115 -5.76 -8.14 7.33
N ALA A 116 -6.04 -7.34 8.37
CA ALA A 116 -5.00 -6.76 9.21
C ALA A 116 -4.14 -7.82 9.90
N LYS A 117 -4.75 -8.91 10.38
CA LYS A 117 -4.02 -10.04 10.97
C LYS A 117 -3.20 -10.79 9.92
N ALA A 118 -3.75 -11.04 8.74
CA ALA A 118 -3.06 -11.72 7.66
C ALA A 118 -1.84 -10.90 7.16
N VAL A 119 -2.04 -9.61 6.90
CA VAL A 119 -0.97 -8.69 6.47
C VAL A 119 0.08 -8.56 7.57
N ALA A 120 -0.30 -8.43 8.84
CA ALA A 120 0.66 -8.41 9.94
C ALA A 120 1.47 -9.71 10.01
N SER A 121 0.82 -10.87 9.86
CA SER A 121 1.52 -12.17 9.84
C SER A 121 2.51 -12.27 8.68
N LEU A 122 2.17 -11.79 7.49
CA LEU A 122 3.05 -11.81 6.32
C LEU A 122 4.21 -10.83 6.44
N ASN A 123 4.00 -9.71 7.13
CA ASN A 123 5.05 -8.75 7.45
C ASN A 123 6.03 -9.26 8.52
N THR A 124 5.76 -10.36 9.23
CA THR A 124 6.71 -10.88 10.22
C THR A 124 7.82 -11.74 9.59
N VAL A 125 9.08 -11.37 9.79
CA VAL A 125 10.23 -12.23 9.48
C VAL A 125 10.38 -13.28 10.58
N ARG A 126 10.26 -14.54 10.19
CA ARG A 126 10.55 -15.68 11.06
C ARG A 126 12.07 -15.92 11.09
N ARG A 127 12.75 -15.47 12.14
CA ARG A 127 14.18 -15.74 12.36
C ARG A 127 14.34 -17.00 13.22
N LYS A 128 15.06 -18.01 12.72
CA LYS A 128 15.32 -19.24 13.47
C LYS A 128 16.08 -18.89 14.77
N GLY A 129 15.44 -19.13 15.92
CA GLY A 129 16.04 -18.91 17.25
C GLY A 129 15.94 -17.48 17.82
N LYS A 130 15.18 -16.57 17.19
CA LYS A 130 14.90 -15.22 17.73
C LYS A 130 13.40 -14.89 17.64
N ALA A 131 12.97 -13.89 18.41
CA ALA A 131 11.62 -13.34 18.28
C ALA A 131 11.38 -12.85 16.84
N ASN A 132 10.14 -12.98 16.35
CA ASN A 132 9.76 -12.47 15.05
C ASN A 132 9.90 -10.94 15.02
N VAL A 133 10.44 -10.41 13.93
CA VAL A 133 10.62 -8.97 13.74
C VAL A 133 9.79 -8.56 12.51
N ASN A 134 9.21 -7.37 12.55
CA ASN A 134 8.47 -6.82 11.41
C ASN A 134 9.45 -6.49 10.27
N ILE A 135 9.15 -6.87 9.03
CA ILE A 135 9.99 -6.59 7.85
C ILE A 135 10.25 -5.09 7.71
N ILE A 136 9.20 -4.29 7.94
CA ILE A 136 9.24 -2.83 7.84
C ILE A 136 10.29 -2.25 8.80
N ASP A 137 10.49 -2.87 9.96
CA ASP A 137 11.43 -2.40 10.99
C ASP A 137 12.87 -2.91 10.75
N ILE A 138 13.09 -3.80 9.79
CA ILE A 138 14.42 -4.40 9.50
C ILE A 138 15.14 -3.65 8.37
N GLU A 139 14.40 -3.08 7.43
CA GLU A 139 14.99 -2.40 6.26
C GLU A 139 15.66 -1.06 6.61
N GLU A 140 15.49 -0.52 7.82
CA GLU A 140 16.16 0.70 8.29
C GLU A 140 17.60 0.46 8.80
N ASP A 141 18.00 -0.79 9.08
CA ASP A 141 19.29 -1.11 9.72
C ASP A 141 20.42 -1.46 8.72
N GLU A 142 20.13 -1.71 7.44
CA GLU A 142 21.15 -2.15 6.46
C GLU A 142 21.89 -0.99 5.73
N ASP A 143 21.52 0.28 5.95
CA ASP A 143 22.12 1.45 5.29
C ASP A 143 23.23 2.16 6.12
N THR A 144 23.78 1.50 7.15
CA THR A 144 24.94 2.03 7.91
C THR A 144 26.21 1.22 7.67
N LEU A 145 26.90 1.47 6.54
CA LEU A 145 28.32 1.14 6.35
C LEU A 145 28.98 2.04 5.30
#